data_AF-A0AAW1RKZ3-F1
#
_entry.id   AF-A0AAW1RKZ3-F1
#
_cell.length_a   1.000
_cell.length_b   1.000
_cell.length_c   1.000
_cell.angle_alpha   90.00
_cell.angle_beta   90.00
_cell.angle_gamma   90.00
#
_symmetry.space_group_name_H-M   'P 1'
#
loop_
_entity.id
_entity.type
_entity.pdbx_description
1 polymer ?
#
loop_
_entity_poly.entity_id
_entity_poly.type
_entity_poly.pdbx_seq_one_letter_code
_entity_poly.pdbx_strand_id
1 'polypeptide(L)'
;MGSRGASVRSVTMAVLYARHAPGTLKASVMGLVDDEVTLVMTDIEGSTSLWEWNDKVMDQALTIHDSILRSMLGKHYGFEVTTEGDAFTMVFHDAIDAVHWALATQIALLQAPWPSPLLEHPKACEEWYEGEDGSHLLFRGIRVRMAINTGKPSCVSAHKVTRQLEYSGSVVELTEALTSLPSGGQVMLGALAAERVAGRLRDIVLMSSHKRRRLDAMRHVLVSGDISLLDGS
;
A
#
# COMPACT_ATOMS: atom_id res chain seq x y z
N MET A 1 -31.57 -4.10 -41.85
CA MET A 1 -30.10 -3.92 -41.91
C MET A 1 -29.69 -2.87 -40.88
N GLY A 2 -28.69 -3.17 -40.04
CA GLY A 2 -28.15 -2.24 -39.04
C GLY A 2 -28.03 -2.82 -37.63
N SER A 3 -27.32 -3.94 -37.46
CA SER A 3 -26.95 -4.47 -36.13
C SER A 3 -25.88 -3.57 -35.50
N ARG A 4 -26.14 -3.07 -34.29
CA ARG A 4 -25.19 -2.29 -33.49
C ARG A 4 -24.07 -3.21 -33.01
N GLY A 5 -22.90 -3.07 -33.62
CA GLY A 5 -21.70 -3.81 -33.21
C GLY A 5 -21.24 -3.37 -31.82
N ALA A 6 -21.24 -4.31 -30.88
CA ALA A 6 -20.46 -4.18 -29.65
C ALA A 6 -18.98 -4.01 -30.06
N SER A 7 -18.35 -2.92 -29.60
CA SER A 7 -16.93 -2.68 -29.85
C SER A 7 -16.10 -3.84 -29.30
N VAL A 8 -15.32 -4.46 -30.19
CA VAL A 8 -14.43 -5.62 -29.96
C VAL A 8 -13.33 -5.34 -28.91
N ARG A 9 -13.29 -4.12 -28.33
CA ARG A 9 -12.42 -3.76 -27.19
C ARG A 9 -12.97 -4.20 -25.82
N SER A 10 -14.26 -4.50 -25.70
CA SER A 10 -14.91 -4.72 -24.39
C SER A 10 -14.84 -6.16 -23.86
N VAL A 11 -14.39 -7.13 -24.66
CA VAL A 11 -14.42 -8.57 -24.29
C VAL A 11 -13.02 -9.19 -24.18
N THR A 12 -12.01 -8.57 -24.79
CA THR A 12 -10.62 -9.08 -24.77
C THR A 12 -9.88 -8.81 -23.45
N MET A 13 -10.37 -7.90 -22.59
CA MET A 13 -9.78 -7.62 -21.27
C MET A 13 -10.22 -8.62 -20.19
N ALA A 14 -11.45 -9.14 -20.26
CA ALA A 14 -12.01 -10.00 -19.21
C ALA A 14 -11.34 -11.38 -19.10
N VAL A 15 -10.66 -11.83 -20.16
CA VAL A 15 -10.01 -13.17 -20.20
C VAL A 15 -8.56 -13.12 -19.69
N LEU A 16 -7.94 -11.94 -19.59
CA LEU A 16 -6.60 -11.75 -19.00
C LEU A 16 -6.62 -11.60 -17.46
N TYR A 17 -7.77 -11.25 -16.87
CA TYR A 17 -7.95 -11.04 -15.42
C TYR A 17 -8.29 -12.33 -14.63
N ALA A 18 -8.55 -13.45 -15.30
CA ALA A 18 -8.91 -14.70 -14.63
C ALA A 18 -7.70 -15.62 -14.46
N ARG A 19 -7.11 -15.57 -13.25
CA ARG A 19 -6.22 -16.58 -12.62
C ARG A 19 -4.70 -16.43 -12.72
N HIS A 20 -4.13 -15.40 -13.34
CA HIS A 20 -2.67 -15.22 -13.32
C HIS A 20 -2.31 -13.86 -12.73
N ALA A 21 -1.52 -13.87 -11.65
CA ALA A 21 -0.81 -12.70 -11.17
C ALA A 21 -0.06 -12.07 -12.35
N PRO A 22 -0.05 -10.74 -12.53
CA PRO A 22 0.63 -10.08 -13.65
C PRO A 22 2.15 -10.09 -13.43
N GLY A 23 2.76 -11.27 -13.27
CA GLY A 23 4.21 -11.49 -13.22
C GLY A 23 4.78 -12.08 -14.51
N THR A 24 3.94 -12.35 -15.52
CA THR A 24 4.40 -12.74 -16.86
C THR A 24 3.37 -12.34 -17.90
N LEU A 25 3.52 -11.18 -18.54
CA LEU A 25 2.66 -10.76 -19.65
C LEU A 25 3.46 -10.30 -20.86
N LYS A 26 3.02 -10.78 -22.03
CA LYS A 26 3.54 -10.48 -23.38
C LYS A 26 3.09 -9.10 -23.85
N ALA A 27 3.98 -8.39 -24.55
CA ALA A 27 3.80 -7.34 -25.59
C ALA A 27 2.74 -6.20 -25.43
N SER A 28 1.81 -6.24 -24.47
CA SER A 28 0.76 -5.24 -24.25
C SER A 28 1.14 -4.16 -23.23
N VAL A 29 2.41 -4.09 -22.83
CA VAL A 29 2.96 -3.12 -21.85
C VAL A 29 2.70 -1.66 -22.28
N MET A 30 2.60 -1.40 -23.59
CA MET A 30 2.29 -0.07 -24.11
C MET A 30 0.91 0.46 -23.72
N GLY A 31 -0.05 -0.39 -23.36
CA GLY A 31 -1.40 0.06 -22.96
C GLY A 31 -1.46 0.67 -21.56
N LEU A 32 -0.53 0.31 -20.67
CA LEU A 32 -0.56 0.78 -19.27
C LEU A 32 -0.10 2.22 -19.10
N VAL A 33 0.56 2.81 -20.09
CA VAL A 33 0.97 4.22 -20.06
C VAL A 33 -0.24 5.15 -20.21
N ASP A 34 -1.26 4.70 -20.96
CA ASP A 34 -2.48 5.50 -21.18
C ASP A 34 -3.52 5.35 -20.05
N ASP A 35 -3.37 4.30 -19.23
CA ASP A 35 -4.28 3.96 -18.14
C ASP A 35 -3.88 4.60 -16.80
N GLU A 36 -4.87 4.93 -15.99
CA GLU A 36 -4.64 5.36 -14.61
C GLU A 36 -4.28 4.15 -13.74
N VAL A 37 -3.31 4.32 -12.85
CA VAL A 37 -2.90 3.31 -11.87
C VAL A 37 -2.87 3.92 -10.47
N THR A 38 -2.96 3.05 -9.45
CA THR A 38 -2.74 3.45 -8.06
C THR A 38 -1.43 2.84 -7.57
N LEU A 39 -0.49 3.70 -7.18
CA LEU A 39 0.78 3.31 -6.55
C LEU A 39 0.64 3.31 -5.04
N VAL A 40 1.30 2.35 -4.41
CA VAL A 40 1.52 2.32 -2.96
C VAL A 40 3.00 2.18 -2.70
N MET A 41 3.56 3.13 -1.97
CA MET A 41 4.94 3.05 -1.49
C MET A 41 4.93 2.92 0.02
N THR A 42 5.84 2.10 0.53
CA THR A 42 5.99 1.86 1.95
C THR A 42 7.42 2.09 2.38
N ASP A 43 7.58 2.41 3.65
CA ASP A 43 8.88 2.51 4.29
C ASP A 43 8.76 2.17 5.78
N ILE A 44 9.84 1.68 6.40
CA ILE A 44 9.84 1.37 7.84
C ILE A 44 10.34 2.59 8.60
N GLU A 45 9.51 3.11 9.50
CA GLU A 45 9.90 4.23 10.34
C GLU A 45 11.05 3.85 11.29
N GLY A 46 12.18 4.56 11.15
CA GLY A 46 13.33 4.39 12.02
C GLY A 46 14.11 3.09 11.81
N SER A 47 14.03 2.49 10.62
CA SER A 47 14.72 1.24 10.30
C SER A 47 16.23 1.27 10.50
N THR A 48 16.89 2.39 10.17
CA THR A 48 18.34 2.56 10.44
C THR A 48 18.67 2.30 11.91
N SER A 49 17.87 2.84 12.83
CA SER A 49 18.06 2.65 14.27
C SER A 49 17.83 1.21 14.70
N LEU A 50 16.91 0.48 14.05
CA LEU A 50 16.65 -0.93 14.34
C LEU A 50 17.79 -1.81 13.84
N TRP A 51 18.32 -1.52 12.65
CA TRP A 51 19.48 -2.18 12.07
C TRP A 51 20.76 -1.99 12.90
N GLU A 52 21.00 -0.75 13.35
CA GLU A 52 22.15 -0.42 14.22
C GLU A 52 22.04 -1.08 15.60
N TRP A 53 20.82 -1.23 16.12
CA TRP A 53 20.58 -1.83 17.43
C TRP A 53 20.83 -3.34 17.42
N ASN A 54 20.26 -4.08 16.46
CA ASN A 54 20.45 -5.53 16.35
C ASN A 54 20.12 -6.01 14.94
N ASP A 55 21.16 -6.15 14.11
CA ASP A 55 21.06 -6.58 12.72
C ASP A 55 20.35 -7.95 12.55
N LYS A 56 20.66 -8.93 13.40
CA LYS A 56 20.07 -10.27 13.35
C LYS A 56 18.58 -10.26 13.65
N VAL A 57 18.16 -9.46 14.65
CA VAL A 57 16.74 -9.34 14.99
C VAL A 57 15.99 -8.56 13.92
N MET A 58 16.62 -7.52 13.35
CA MET A 58 16.03 -6.75 12.26
C MET A 58 15.88 -7.58 10.98
N ASP A 59 16.86 -8.43 10.63
CA ASP A 59 16.77 -9.36 9.49
C ASP A 59 15.62 -10.36 9.63
N GLN A 60 15.41 -10.90 10.84
CA GLN A 60 14.25 -11.74 11.15
C GLN A 60 12.93 -10.97 11.05
N ALA A 61 12.90 -9.73 11.54
CA ALA A 61 11.74 -8.86 11.43
C ALA A 61 11.41 -8.55 9.96
N LEU A 62 12.41 -8.24 9.13
CA LEU A 62 12.22 -7.99 7.71
C LEU A 62 11.71 -9.23 6.97
N THR A 63 12.17 -10.42 7.33
CA THR A 63 11.61 -11.66 6.76
C THR A 63 10.10 -11.78 7.03
N ILE A 64 9.65 -11.44 8.24
CA ILE A 64 8.22 -11.46 8.61
C ILE A 64 7.46 -10.35 7.89
N HIS A 65 8.02 -9.13 7.86
CA HIS A 65 7.49 -7.97 7.16
C HIS A 65 7.19 -8.29 5.69
N ASP A 66 8.22 -8.69 4.97
CA ASP A 66 8.18 -9.01 3.55
C ASP A 66 7.15 -10.09 3.24
N SER A 67 7.11 -11.13 4.07
CA SER A 67 6.14 -12.21 3.93
C SER A 67 4.70 -11.70 4.11
N ILE A 68 4.46 -10.77 5.02
CA ILE A 68 3.12 -10.20 5.26
C ILE A 68 2.71 -9.32 4.09
N LEU A 69 3.56 -8.38 3.67
CA LEU A 69 3.28 -7.46 2.56
C LEU A 69 2.95 -8.25 1.30
N ARG A 70 3.78 -9.23 0.93
CA ARG A 70 3.56 -10.09 -0.26
C ARG A 70 2.31 -10.95 -0.13
N SER A 71 2.03 -11.50 1.05
CA SER A 71 0.83 -12.32 1.30
C SER A 71 -0.46 -11.50 1.17
N MET A 72 -0.47 -10.26 1.69
CA MET A 72 -1.62 -9.36 1.51
C MET A 72 -1.72 -8.92 0.05
N LEU A 73 -0.59 -8.64 -0.60
CA LEU A 73 -0.57 -8.12 -1.98
C LEU A 73 -1.29 -9.07 -2.94
N GLY A 74 -1.00 -10.36 -2.85
CA GLY A 74 -1.67 -11.38 -3.66
C GLY A 74 -3.18 -11.53 -3.39
N LYS A 75 -3.66 -11.17 -2.20
CA LYS A 75 -5.10 -11.22 -1.83
C LYS A 75 -5.88 -10.00 -2.32
N HIS A 76 -5.18 -8.91 -2.59
CA HIS A 76 -5.76 -7.62 -2.95
C HIS A 76 -5.39 -7.18 -4.37
N TYR A 77 -5.05 -8.14 -5.24
CA TYR A 77 -4.82 -7.93 -6.68
C TYR A 77 -3.74 -6.89 -7.02
N GLY A 78 -2.82 -6.64 -6.09
CA GLY A 78 -1.68 -5.74 -6.32
C GLY A 78 -0.48 -6.46 -6.93
N PHE A 79 0.46 -5.67 -7.42
CA PHE A 79 1.72 -6.14 -8.00
C PHE A 79 2.91 -5.43 -7.38
N GLU A 80 3.98 -6.18 -7.08
CA GLU A 80 5.24 -5.67 -6.55
C GLU A 80 6.11 -5.18 -7.71
N VAL A 81 6.38 -3.88 -7.76
CA VAL A 81 7.19 -3.23 -8.80
C VAL A 81 8.67 -3.38 -8.43
N THR A 82 9.03 -2.85 -7.26
CA THR A 82 10.38 -2.88 -6.71
C THR A 82 10.34 -3.05 -5.20
N THR A 83 11.44 -3.59 -4.67
CA THR A 83 11.79 -3.58 -3.25
C THR A 83 13.20 -3.08 -3.13
N GLU A 84 13.42 -2.01 -2.36
CA GLU A 84 14.72 -1.42 -2.10
C GLU A 84 14.96 -1.36 -0.60
N GLY A 85 15.81 -2.24 -0.08
CA GLY A 85 15.98 -2.41 1.36
C GLY A 85 14.68 -2.88 2.02
N ASP A 86 14.09 -2.03 2.84
CA ASP A 86 12.83 -2.25 3.56
C ASP A 86 11.62 -1.55 2.92
N ALA A 87 11.85 -0.75 1.87
CA ALA A 87 10.82 -0.05 1.14
C ALA A 87 10.23 -0.93 0.03
N PHE A 88 8.91 -0.89 -0.11
CA PHE A 88 8.19 -1.56 -1.20
C PHE A 88 7.49 -0.53 -2.08
N THR A 89 7.58 -0.72 -3.39
CA THR A 89 6.72 -0.04 -4.37
C THR A 89 5.79 -1.06 -5.00
N MET A 90 4.50 -0.80 -4.89
CA MET A 90 3.44 -1.65 -5.43
C MET A 90 2.50 -0.85 -6.30
N VAL A 91 1.84 -1.54 -7.21
CA VAL A 91 0.86 -0.96 -8.14
C VAL A 91 -0.43 -1.76 -8.11
N PHE A 92 -1.55 -1.04 -8.20
CA PHE A 92 -2.91 -1.56 -8.25
C PHE A 92 -3.64 -0.92 -9.42
N HIS A 93 -4.61 -1.65 -9.97
CA HIS A 93 -5.52 -1.12 -10.99
C HIS A 93 -6.61 -0.22 -10.40
N ASP A 94 -6.90 -0.36 -9.10
CA ASP A 94 -8.00 0.33 -8.44
C ASP A 94 -7.57 0.83 -7.05
N ALA A 95 -7.95 2.07 -6.72
CA ALA A 95 -7.56 2.72 -5.47
C ALA A 95 -8.17 2.06 -4.23
N ILE A 96 -9.33 1.42 -4.36
CA ILE A 96 -10.02 0.74 -3.26
C ILE A 96 -9.28 -0.55 -2.90
N ASP A 97 -8.78 -1.28 -3.89
CA ASP A 97 -7.95 -2.46 -3.66
C ASP A 97 -6.64 -2.08 -2.96
N ALA A 98 -6.01 -0.97 -3.38
CA ALA A 98 -4.82 -0.43 -2.71
C ALA A 98 -5.09 -0.05 -1.24
N VAL A 99 -6.21 0.63 -0.96
CA VAL A 99 -6.59 0.99 0.42
C VAL A 99 -6.92 -0.25 1.25
N HIS A 100 -7.67 -1.21 0.70
CA HIS A 100 -7.94 -2.47 1.40
C HIS A 100 -6.65 -3.22 1.72
N TRP A 101 -5.71 -3.28 0.77
CA TRP A 101 -4.40 -3.87 0.98
C TRP A 101 -3.65 -3.18 2.11
N ALA A 102 -3.58 -1.84 2.09
CA ALA A 102 -2.85 -1.08 3.08
C ALA A 102 -3.42 -1.29 4.50
N LEU A 103 -4.73 -1.21 4.65
CA LEU A 103 -5.40 -1.43 5.93
C LEU A 103 -5.24 -2.87 6.43
N ALA A 104 -5.42 -3.86 5.56
CA ALA A 104 -5.22 -5.27 5.91
C ALA A 104 -3.77 -5.54 6.31
N THR A 105 -2.81 -4.93 5.63
CA THR A 105 -1.39 -5.05 5.92
C THR A 105 -1.03 -4.42 7.27
N GLN A 106 -1.53 -3.21 7.57
CA GLN A 106 -1.33 -2.59 8.89
C GLN A 106 -1.87 -3.47 10.04
N ILE A 107 -3.06 -4.05 9.85
CA ILE A 107 -3.66 -4.97 10.83
C ILE A 107 -2.82 -6.25 10.97
N ALA A 108 -2.34 -6.81 9.86
CA ALA A 108 -1.52 -8.02 9.86
C ALA A 108 -0.17 -7.80 10.55
N LEU A 109 0.48 -6.66 10.32
CA LEU A 109 1.73 -6.28 10.98
C LEU A 109 1.54 -6.15 12.50
N LEU A 110 0.44 -5.57 12.95
CA LEU A 110 0.13 -5.45 14.40
C LEU A 110 0.01 -6.83 15.09
N GLN A 111 -0.46 -7.85 14.36
CA GLN A 111 -0.67 -9.20 14.85
C GLN A 111 0.50 -10.16 14.57
N ALA A 112 1.56 -9.68 13.92
CA ALA A 112 2.64 -10.53 13.44
C ALA A 112 3.45 -11.17 14.59
N PRO A 113 4.02 -12.36 14.39
CA PRO A 113 4.81 -13.05 15.40
C PRO A 113 6.24 -12.47 15.49
N TRP A 114 6.35 -11.19 15.84
CA TRP A 114 7.63 -10.51 15.95
C TRP A 114 8.58 -11.20 16.96
N PRO A 115 9.90 -11.23 16.69
CA PRO A 115 10.88 -11.73 17.65
C PRO A 115 10.76 -10.96 18.97
N SER A 116 10.73 -11.65 20.11
CA SER A 116 10.59 -10.99 21.42
C SER A 116 11.59 -9.88 21.67
N PRO A 117 12.90 -10.00 21.32
CA PRO A 117 13.85 -8.91 21.49
C PRO A 117 13.46 -7.64 20.72
N LEU A 118 12.83 -7.76 19.54
CA LEU A 118 12.41 -6.60 18.76
C LEU A 118 11.47 -5.69 19.57
N LEU A 119 10.57 -6.31 20.35
CA LEU A 119 9.57 -5.61 21.14
C LEU A 119 10.16 -4.90 22.38
N GLU A 120 11.44 -5.12 22.68
CA GLU A 120 12.17 -4.38 23.73
C GLU A 120 12.68 -3.02 23.21
N HIS A 121 12.79 -2.86 21.89
CA HIS A 121 13.28 -1.62 21.29
C HIS A 121 12.20 -0.52 21.35
N PRO A 122 12.51 0.72 21.79
CA PRO A 122 11.50 1.79 21.95
C PRO A 122 10.68 2.13 20.70
N LYS A 123 11.26 1.92 19.49
CA LYS A 123 10.55 2.15 18.22
C LYS A 123 9.68 0.99 17.74
N ALA A 124 9.77 -0.18 18.38
CA ALA A 124 9.05 -1.38 17.98
C ALA A 124 8.31 -2.06 19.14
N CYS A 125 8.38 -1.48 20.34
CA CYS A 125 7.67 -1.98 21.51
C CYS A 125 6.16 -1.83 21.37
N GLU A 126 5.45 -2.53 22.26
CA GLU A 126 4.01 -2.41 22.34
C GLU A 126 3.62 -1.05 22.93
N GLU A 127 2.74 -0.33 22.23
CA GLU A 127 2.11 0.88 22.74
C GLU A 127 0.60 0.65 22.87
N TRP A 128 0.05 1.09 24.00
CA TRP A 128 -1.34 0.87 24.36
C TRP A 128 -2.04 2.20 24.63
N TYR A 129 -3.31 2.27 24.22
CA TYR A 129 -4.21 3.38 24.52
C TYR A 129 -5.30 2.91 25.47
N GLU A 130 -5.49 3.66 26.56
CA GLU A 130 -6.59 3.44 27.50
C GLU A 130 -7.81 4.25 27.05
N GLY A 131 -8.81 3.56 26.51
CA GLY A 131 -10.10 4.13 26.11
C GLY A 131 -11.19 3.86 27.15
N GLU A 132 -12.37 4.47 26.95
CA GLU A 132 -13.55 4.23 27.80
C GLU A 132 -14.02 2.76 27.76
N ASP A 133 -13.74 2.04 26.67
CA ASP A 133 -14.08 0.64 26.46
C ASP A 133 -12.94 -0.36 26.76
N GLY A 134 -11.79 0.13 27.25
CA GLY A 134 -10.67 -0.66 27.74
C GLY A 134 -9.32 -0.33 27.07
N SER A 135 -8.33 -1.19 27.30
CA SER A 135 -6.98 -1.02 26.75
C SER A 135 -6.91 -1.54 25.31
N HIS A 136 -6.41 -0.70 24.39
CA HIS A 136 -6.26 -1.02 22.98
C HIS A 136 -4.80 -0.92 22.54
N LEU A 137 -4.27 -2.04 22.02
CA LEU A 137 -2.97 -2.05 21.36
C LEU A 137 -2.99 -1.12 20.14
N LEU A 138 -2.09 -0.15 20.12
CA LEU A 138 -1.88 0.81 19.03
C LEU A 138 -0.72 0.39 18.12
N PHE A 139 0.42 0.06 18.71
CA PHE A 139 1.63 -0.34 17.97
C PHE A 139 2.23 -1.59 18.56
N ARG A 140 2.84 -2.41 17.69
CA ARG A 140 3.59 -3.61 18.06
C ARG A 140 4.47 -4.05 16.90
N GLY A 141 5.78 -4.13 17.14
CA GLY A 141 6.79 -4.43 16.12
C GLY A 141 7.11 -3.24 15.23
N ILE A 142 7.68 -3.51 14.06
CA ILE A 142 8.05 -2.47 13.09
C ILE A 142 6.82 -1.66 12.66
N ARG A 143 7.02 -0.36 12.44
CA ARG A 143 5.95 0.57 12.08
C ARG A 143 6.14 1.00 10.64
N VAL A 144 5.23 0.58 9.77
CA VAL A 144 5.31 0.85 8.34
C VAL A 144 4.50 2.09 8.02
N ARG A 145 5.12 3.09 7.40
CA ARG A 145 4.43 4.24 6.80
C ARG A 145 4.07 3.91 5.37
N MET A 146 2.89 4.31 4.92
CA MET A 146 2.39 4.01 3.57
C MET A 146 1.84 5.28 2.92
N ALA A 147 2.13 5.46 1.64
CA ALA A 147 1.49 6.48 0.81
C ALA A 147 0.84 5.85 -0.41
N ILE A 148 -0.37 6.29 -0.71
CA ILE A 148 -1.16 5.82 -1.84
C ILE A 148 -1.46 6.99 -2.75
N ASN A 149 -1.07 6.92 -4.00
CA ASN A 149 -1.35 7.95 -4.99
C ASN A 149 -1.91 7.35 -6.27
N THR A 150 -2.80 8.07 -6.94
CA THR A 150 -3.43 7.62 -8.19
C THR A 150 -3.09 8.62 -9.29
N GLY A 151 -2.77 8.10 -10.48
CA GLY A 151 -2.42 8.93 -11.62
C GLY A 151 -1.99 8.10 -12.82
N LYS A 152 -1.66 8.78 -13.91
CA LYS A 152 -1.16 8.15 -15.13
C LYS A 152 0.37 8.17 -15.12
N PRO A 153 1.05 7.03 -15.30
CA PRO A 153 2.49 7.01 -15.46
C PRO A 153 2.86 7.60 -16.83
N SER A 154 3.98 8.32 -16.89
CA SER A 154 4.52 8.83 -18.16
C SER A 154 5.16 7.72 -18.99
N CYS A 155 5.66 6.67 -18.33
CA CYS A 155 6.21 5.48 -18.98
C CYS A 155 6.04 4.26 -18.08
N VAL A 156 5.81 3.11 -18.71
CA VAL A 156 5.87 1.80 -18.10
C VAL A 156 6.84 0.98 -18.95
N SER A 157 7.97 0.60 -18.36
CA SER A 157 9.01 -0.17 -19.03
C SER A 157 9.17 -1.52 -18.34
N ALA A 158 9.80 -2.48 -19.00
CA ALA A 158 10.13 -3.77 -18.39
C ALA A 158 11.64 -3.90 -18.31
N HIS A 159 12.17 -4.16 -17.11
CA HIS A 159 13.59 -4.37 -16.92
C HIS A 159 14.05 -5.55 -17.80
N LYS A 160 15.13 -5.35 -18.56
CA LYS A 160 15.50 -6.24 -19.67
C LYS A 160 15.79 -7.68 -19.25
N VAL A 161 16.23 -7.86 -18.00
CA VAL A 161 16.64 -9.14 -17.44
C VAL A 161 15.54 -9.74 -16.57
N THR A 162 15.12 -9.04 -15.52
CA THR A 162 14.14 -9.53 -14.52
C THR A 162 12.71 -9.54 -15.06
N ARG A 163 12.45 -8.79 -16.14
CA ARG A 163 11.11 -8.59 -16.73
C ARG A 163 10.10 -7.96 -15.77
N GLN A 164 10.55 -7.44 -14.63
CA GLN A 164 9.73 -6.61 -13.75
C GLN A 164 9.37 -5.31 -14.45
N LEU A 165 8.17 -4.82 -14.20
CA LEU A 165 7.73 -3.54 -14.71
C LEU A 165 8.33 -2.42 -13.86
N GLU A 166 8.70 -1.32 -14.49
CA GLU A 166 9.15 -0.09 -13.89
C GLU A 166 8.20 1.02 -14.35
N TYR A 167 7.72 1.82 -13.39
CA TYR A 167 6.83 2.95 -13.64
C TYR A 167 7.63 4.24 -13.46
N SER A 168 7.34 5.26 -14.26
CA SER A 168 7.95 6.58 -14.09
C SER A 168 6.99 7.71 -14.43
N GLY A 169 7.36 8.94 -14.05
CA GLY A 169 6.57 10.14 -14.24
C GLY A 169 6.07 10.71 -12.91
N SER A 170 5.29 11.79 -12.99
CA SER A 170 4.88 12.58 -11.84
C SER A 170 4.11 11.77 -10.80
N VAL A 171 3.35 10.75 -11.19
CA VAL A 171 2.64 9.88 -10.23
C VAL A 171 3.62 9.17 -9.30
N VAL A 172 4.79 8.73 -9.79
CA VAL A 172 5.83 8.06 -8.99
C VAL A 172 6.51 9.07 -8.08
N GLU A 173 7.01 10.17 -8.64
CA GLU A 173 7.71 11.24 -7.90
C GLU A 173 6.84 11.81 -6.76
N LEU A 174 5.55 12.02 -7.02
CA LEU A 174 4.60 12.49 -6.00
C LEU A 174 4.32 11.42 -4.94
N THR A 175 4.30 10.14 -5.31
CA THR A 175 4.12 9.04 -4.33
C THR A 175 5.33 8.95 -3.41
N GLU A 176 6.55 9.05 -3.95
CA GLU A 176 7.79 9.08 -3.17
C GLU A 176 7.80 10.24 -2.18
N ALA A 177 7.50 11.46 -2.66
CA ALA A 177 7.39 12.64 -1.82
C ALA A 177 6.35 12.45 -0.70
N LEU A 178 5.19 11.87 -1.04
CA LEU A 178 4.09 11.61 -0.09
C LEU A 178 4.48 10.58 0.99
N THR A 179 5.32 9.61 0.66
CA THR A 179 5.74 8.51 1.58
C THR A 179 6.54 9.03 2.78
N SER A 180 7.18 10.19 2.66
CA SER A 180 7.94 10.80 3.76
C SER A 180 7.07 11.48 4.83
N LEU A 181 5.81 11.78 4.51
CA LEU A 181 4.90 12.53 5.39
C LEU A 181 4.25 11.71 6.52
N PRO A 182 3.73 10.49 6.28
CA PRO A 182 3.11 9.69 7.33
C PRO A 182 4.12 9.22 8.38
N SER A 183 3.68 9.20 9.64
CA SER A 183 4.34 8.44 10.69
C SER A 183 4.13 6.93 10.50
N GLY A 184 4.95 6.13 11.17
CA GLY A 184 4.81 4.67 11.19
C GLY A 184 3.40 4.24 11.63
N GLY A 185 2.78 3.36 10.85
CA GLY A 185 1.40 2.88 11.05
C GLY A 185 0.32 3.72 10.36
N GLN A 186 0.68 4.84 9.73
CA GLN A 186 -0.26 5.67 8.98
C GLN A 186 -0.27 5.33 7.48
N VAL A 187 -1.43 5.54 6.86
CA VAL A 187 -1.65 5.46 5.43
C VAL A 187 -2.09 6.84 4.93
N MET A 188 -1.27 7.47 4.10
CA MET A 188 -1.54 8.77 3.50
C MET A 188 -2.12 8.58 2.10
N LEU A 189 -3.20 9.29 1.77
CA LEU A 189 -3.76 9.29 0.41
C LEU A 189 -3.46 10.61 -0.31
N GLY A 190 -2.98 10.51 -1.54
CA GLY A 190 -2.96 11.62 -2.49
C GLY A 190 -4.39 12.00 -2.90
N ALA A 191 -4.58 13.25 -3.34
CA ALA A 191 -5.90 13.82 -3.58
C ALA A 191 -6.79 12.98 -4.51
N LEU A 192 -6.24 12.50 -5.64
CA LEU A 192 -7.01 11.69 -6.57
C LEU A 192 -7.34 10.31 -6.01
N ALA A 193 -6.40 9.68 -5.29
CA ALA A 193 -6.68 8.41 -4.60
C ALA A 193 -7.80 8.58 -3.57
N ALA A 194 -7.78 9.68 -2.80
CA ALA A 194 -8.83 10.04 -1.86
C ALA A 194 -10.19 10.24 -2.54
N GLU A 195 -10.24 10.96 -3.67
CA GLU A 195 -11.46 11.15 -4.47
C GLU A 195 -12.05 9.81 -4.94
N ARG A 196 -11.20 8.90 -5.45
CA ARG A 196 -11.60 7.58 -5.93
C ARG A 196 -12.22 6.71 -4.82
N VAL A 197 -11.80 6.89 -3.56
CA VAL A 197 -12.30 6.09 -2.43
C VAL A 197 -13.37 6.80 -1.60
N ALA A 198 -13.54 8.13 -1.70
CA ALA A 198 -14.41 8.92 -0.83
C ALA A 198 -15.86 8.41 -0.76
N GLY A 199 -16.42 8.00 -1.91
CA GLY A 199 -17.77 7.44 -1.99
C GLY A 199 -17.94 6.06 -1.36
N ARG A 200 -16.84 5.36 -1.07
CA ARG A 200 -16.82 3.98 -0.54
C ARG A 200 -16.06 3.84 0.78
N LEU A 201 -15.55 4.94 1.34
CA LEU A 201 -14.72 4.94 2.53
C LEU A 201 -15.42 4.30 3.75
N ARG A 202 -16.73 4.55 3.91
CA ARG A 202 -17.52 3.94 5.00
C ARG A 202 -17.55 2.42 4.87
N ASP A 203 -17.72 1.90 3.66
CA ASP A 203 -17.78 0.46 3.41
C ASP A 203 -16.41 -0.19 3.62
N ILE A 204 -15.33 0.47 3.18
CA ILE A 204 -13.93 0.02 3.37
C ILE A 204 -13.60 -0.13 4.87
N VAL A 205 -13.96 0.88 5.66
CA VAL A 205 -13.74 0.88 7.12
C VAL A 205 -14.63 -0.16 7.81
N LEU A 206 -15.88 -0.35 7.36
CA LEU A 206 -16.81 -1.32 7.92
C LEU A 206 -16.47 -2.79 7.56
N MET A 207 -15.93 -3.06 6.37
CA MET A 207 -15.54 -4.43 5.95
C MET A 207 -14.29 -4.93 6.69
N SER A 208 -13.39 -4.02 7.05
CA SER A 208 -12.27 -4.28 7.97
C SER A 208 -12.74 -4.65 9.40
N SER A 209 -14.02 -4.42 9.69
CA SER A 209 -14.63 -4.46 11.03
C SER A 209 -15.62 -5.62 11.24
N HIS A 210 -15.32 -6.84 10.77
CA HIS A 210 -16.14 -8.02 11.13
C HIS A 210 -16.20 -8.34 12.65
N LYS A 211 -15.64 -7.48 13.50
CA LYS A 211 -16.14 -7.23 14.86
C LYS A 211 -16.39 -5.73 15.04
N ARG A 212 -17.66 -5.32 15.07
CA ARG A 212 -18.10 -4.03 15.62
C ARG A 212 -17.47 -3.86 17.01
N ARG A 213 -16.50 -2.95 17.19
CA ARG A 213 -16.06 -2.29 18.45
C ARG A 213 -14.59 -1.83 18.40
N ARG A 214 -14.16 -1.10 17.36
CA ARG A 214 -12.77 -0.55 17.34
C ARG A 214 -12.57 0.63 16.39
N LEU A 215 -13.55 1.53 16.29
CA LEU A 215 -13.45 2.70 15.41
C LEU A 215 -12.68 3.87 16.03
N ASP A 216 -12.64 3.98 17.36
CA ASP A 216 -11.96 5.14 18.00
C ASP A 216 -10.42 5.04 17.97
N ALA A 217 -9.86 3.83 17.89
CA ALA A 217 -8.41 3.63 17.70
C ALA A 217 -7.94 3.86 16.23
N MET A 218 -8.83 3.80 15.24
CA MET A 218 -8.47 3.87 13.80
C MET A 218 -8.48 5.27 13.20
N ARG A 219 -8.84 6.32 13.96
CA ARG A 219 -8.79 7.71 13.47
C ARG A 219 -7.39 8.17 13.04
N HIS A 220 -6.34 7.45 13.47
CA HIS A 220 -4.95 7.75 13.12
C HIS A 220 -4.47 7.10 11.82
N VAL A 221 -5.24 6.21 11.20
CA VAL A 221 -4.74 5.32 10.13
C VAL A 221 -4.86 5.93 8.74
N LEU A 222 -5.82 6.84 8.50
CA LEU A 222 -6.03 7.42 7.18
C LEU A 222 -6.04 8.95 7.25
N VAL A 223 -4.99 9.56 6.72
CA VAL A 223 -4.87 11.02 6.60
C VAL A 223 -5.03 11.37 5.13
N SER A 224 -6.01 12.19 4.78
CA SER A 224 -6.14 12.77 3.44
C SER A 224 -5.38 14.09 3.42
N GLY A 225 -4.34 14.20 2.59
CA GLY A 225 -3.64 15.46 2.41
C GLY A 225 -4.38 16.37 1.43
N ASP A 226 -4.93 17.48 1.92
CA ASP A 226 -5.27 18.62 1.05
C ASP A 226 -3.96 19.33 0.66
N ILE A 227 -3.50 19.13 -0.58
CA ILE A 227 -2.28 19.76 -1.13
C ILE A 227 -2.49 21.25 -1.49
N SER A 228 -3.68 21.82 -1.25
CA SER A 228 -4.01 23.21 -1.55
C SER A 228 -3.34 24.28 -0.66
N LEU A 229 -2.27 23.95 0.06
CA LEU A 229 -1.54 24.88 0.93
C LEU A 229 -0.11 25.24 0.46
N LEU A 230 0.27 24.86 -0.77
CA LEU A 230 1.57 25.28 -1.34
C LEU A 230 1.50 26.44 -2.37
N ASP A 231 0.31 26.94 -2.70
CA ASP A 231 0.15 28.18 -3.48
C ASP A 231 -0.35 29.31 -2.59
N GLY A 232 0.58 29.94 -1.88
CA GLY A 232 0.26 31.04 -0.97
C GLY A 232 1.48 31.70 -0.34
N SER A 233 2.36 32.28 -1.17
CA SER A 233 3.31 33.33 -0.77
C SER A 233 3.63 34.23 -1.96
#